data_AF-A0AB33CSW9-F1
#
_entry.id   AF-A0AB33CSW9-F1
#
_cell.length_a   1.000
_cell.length_b   1.000
_cell.length_c   1.000
_cell.angle_alpha   90.00
_cell.angle_beta   90.00
_cell.angle_gamma   90.00
#
_symmetry.space_group_name_H-M   'P 1'
#
loop_
_entity.id
_entity.type
_entity.pdbx_description
1 polymer ?
#
loop_
_entity_poly.entity_id
_entity_poly.type
_entity_poly.pdbx_seq_one_letter_code
_entity_poly.pdbx_strand_id
1 'polypeptide(L)'
;MKPQQSGPSERKTHRAWVAALMLVACATVQAGDADSERESLARIENELAVVQQMVAAASRDAPPSQRVNFRYEWLINDLDVMRRGIQQHLNAPMQPRPVEPLRGDYRQ
;
A
#
# COMPACT_ATOMS: atom_id res chain seq x y z
N MET A 1 -9.32 -11.86 -45.24
CA MET A 1 -9.39 -12.14 -43.78
C MET A 1 -9.45 -10.83 -43.02
N LYS A 2 -10.42 -10.65 -42.11
CA LYS A 2 -10.67 -9.43 -41.32
C LYS A 2 -9.77 -9.38 -40.07
N PRO A 3 -9.30 -8.19 -39.64
CA PRO A 3 -8.63 -8.02 -38.34
C PRO A 3 -9.63 -8.06 -37.18
N GLN A 4 -9.26 -8.78 -36.12
CA GLN A 4 -10.03 -8.90 -34.87
C GLN A 4 -9.82 -7.64 -34.04
N GLN A 5 -10.87 -6.85 -33.86
CA GLN A 5 -10.88 -5.61 -33.07
C GLN A 5 -10.93 -5.95 -31.58
N SER A 6 -9.92 -5.53 -30.82
CA SER A 6 -9.92 -5.57 -29.35
C SER A 6 -10.87 -4.49 -28.81
N GLY A 7 -11.87 -4.93 -28.05
CA GLY A 7 -13.00 -4.11 -27.61
C GLY A 7 -12.63 -3.01 -26.59
N PRO A 8 -13.42 -1.93 -26.51
CA PRO A 8 -13.19 -0.79 -25.60
C PRO A 8 -13.49 -1.09 -24.11
N SER A 9 -13.80 -2.33 -23.74
CA SER A 9 -14.26 -2.74 -22.41
C SER A 9 -13.14 -2.92 -21.37
N GLU A 10 -11.96 -3.41 -21.75
CA GLU A 10 -10.87 -3.66 -20.78
C GLU A 10 -10.35 -2.36 -20.15
N ARG A 11 -10.17 -1.31 -20.96
CA ARG A 11 -9.64 -0.01 -20.49
C ARG A 11 -10.51 0.70 -19.46
N LYS A 12 -11.83 0.46 -19.47
CA LYS A 12 -12.76 1.08 -18.50
C LYS A 12 -12.64 0.44 -17.13
N THR A 13 -12.40 -0.87 -17.07
CA THR A 13 -12.27 -1.61 -15.81
C THR A 13 -11.02 -1.19 -15.04
N HIS A 14 -9.88 -1.04 -15.72
CA HIS A 14 -8.63 -0.57 -15.11
C HIS A 14 -8.75 0.85 -14.56
N ARG A 15 -9.43 1.76 -15.26
CA ARG A 15 -9.62 3.15 -14.80
C ARG A 15 -10.58 3.22 -13.62
N ALA A 16 -11.61 2.36 -13.58
CA ALA A 16 -12.50 2.24 -12.44
C ALA A 16 -11.77 1.69 -11.20
N TRP A 17 -10.86 0.72 -11.39
CA TRP A 17 -10.01 0.20 -10.31
C TRP A 17 -9.00 1.22 -9.80
N VAL A 18 -8.32 1.95 -10.70
CA VAL A 18 -7.39 3.01 -10.32
C VAL A 18 -8.13 4.15 -9.59
N ALA A 19 -9.33 4.52 -10.05
CA ALA A 19 -10.16 5.52 -9.38
C ALA A 19 -10.65 5.05 -8.00
N ALA A 20 -11.00 3.77 -7.86
CA ALA A 20 -11.38 3.19 -6.56
C ALA A 20 -10.19 3.16 -5.58
N LEU A 21 -8.99 2.81 -6.05
CA LEU A 21 -7.76 2.85 -5.26
C LEU A 21 -7.44 4.28 -4.81
N MET A 22 -7.59 5.26 -5.71
CA MET A 22 -7.32 6.67 -5.42
C MET A 22 -8.33 7.27 -4.43
N LEU A 23 -9.59 6.82 -4.47
CA LEU A 23 -10.64 7.27 -3.55
C LEU A 23 -10.43 6.72 -2.13
N VAL A 24 -9.93 5.49 -2.00
CA VAL A 24 -9.56 4.89 -0.70
C VAL A 24 -8.38 5.61 -0.07
N ALA A 25 -7.38 6.01 -0.86
CA ALA A 25 -6.19 6.71 -0.37
C ALA A 25 -6.49 8.09 0.25
N CYS A 26 -7.64 8.70 -0.06
CA CYS A 26 -8.00 10.04 0.43
C CYS A 26 -8.83 10.01 1.74
N ALA A 27 -9.26 8.83 2.21
CA ALA A 27 -10.29 8.73 3.25
C ALA A 27 -9.79 8.66 4.70
N THR A 28 -8.48 8.67 4.99
CA THR A 28 -7.99 8.29 6.34
C THR A 28 -7.08 9.31 7.02
N VAL A 29 -7.20 10.61 6.74
CA VAL A 29 -6.59 11.64 7.61
C VAL A 29 -7.58 12.00 8.72
N GLN A 30 -7.74 11.09 9.68
CA GLN A 30 -8.29 11.45 11.00
C GLN A 30 -7.11 11.82 11.88
N ALA A 31 -6.89 13.13 12.04
CA ALA A 31 -5.95 13.65 13.02
C ALA A 31 -6.47 13.35 14.44
N GLY A 32 -5.79 12.47 15.20
CA GLY A 32 -6.02 12.37 16.64
C GLY A 32 -5.52 11.14 17.40
N ASP A 33 -5.31 9.98 16.77
CA ASP A 33 -4.97 8.75 17.51
C ASP A 33 -3.80 7.98 16.87
N ALA A 34 -2.78 7.66 17.68
CA ALA A 34 -1.61 6.90 17.23
C ALA A 34 -2.00 5.48 16.81
N ASP A 35 -3.07 4.92 17.38
CA ASP A 35 -3.57 3.61 17.02
C ASP A 35 -4.26 3.62 15.65
N SER A 36 -5.02 4.68 15.31
CA SER A 36 -5.68 4.80 13.99
C SER A 36 -4.68 5.08 12.86
N GLU A 37 -3.62 5.84 13.14
CA GLU A 37 -2.50 6.00 12.21
C GLU A 37 -1.81 4.65 11.94
N ARG A 38 -1.50 3.89 12.99
CA ARG A 38 -0.90 2.55 12.87
C ARG A 38 -1.76 1.58 12.08
N GLU A 39 -3.07 1.58 12.31
CA GLU A 39 -4.01 0.76 11.53
C GLU A 39 -4.00 1.13 10.04
N SER A 40 -4.02 2.44 9.75
CA SER A 40 -3.96 2.95 8.38
C SER A 40 -2.66 2.55 7.68
N LEU A 41 -1.52 2.68 8.37
CA LEU A 41 -0.21 2.28 7.85
C LEU A 41 -0.10 0.76 7.63
N ALA A 42 -0.65 -0.05 8.53
CA ALA A 42 -0.69 -1.51 8.35
C ALA A 42 -1.52 -1.92 7.13
N ARG A 43 -2.66 -1.23 6.90
CA ARG A 43 -3.46 -1.44 5.70
C ARG A 43 -2.70 -1.07 4.42
N ILE A 44 -2.02 0.08 4.41
CA ILE A 44 -1.19 0.53 3.27
C ILE A 44 -0.09 -0.49 2.98
N GLU A 45 0.57 -1.03 4.01
CA GLU A 45 1.61 -2.06 3.84
C GLU A 45 1.09 -3.31 3.12
N ASN A 46 -0.10 -3.79 3.51
CA ASN A 46 -0.74 -4.92 2.86
C ASN A 46 -1.16 -4.60 1.40
N GLU A 47 -1.67 -3.40 1.15
CA GLU A 47 -2.01 -2.97 -0.21
C GLU A 47 -0.76 -2.89 -1.11
N LEU A 48 0.37 -2.37 -0.59
CA LEU A 48 1.64 -2.37 -1.30
C LEU A 48 2.14 -3.79 -1.60
N ALA A 49 1.88 -4.75 -0.72
CA ALA A 49 2.21 -6.16 -0.96
C ALA A 49 1.45 -6.75 -2.14
N VAL A 50 0.16 -6.43 -2.26
CA VAL A 50 -0.67 -6.83 -3.40
C VAL A 50 -0.16 -6.19 -4.69
N VAL A 51 0.14 -4.89 -4.66
CA VAL A 51 0.70 -4.17 -5.83
C VAL A 51 2.02 -4.80 -6.27
N GLN A 52 2.91 -5.15 -5.35
CA GLN A 52 4.18 -5.80 -5.68
C GLN A 52 3.97 -7.12 -6.43
N GLN A 53 2.98 -7.93 -6.03
CA GLN A 53 2.63 -9.17 -6.75
C GLN A 53 2.06 -8.89 -8.15
N MET A 54 1.23 -7.85 -8.29
CA MET A 54 0.69 -7.42 -9.58
C MET A 54 1.80 -6.95 -10.53
N VAL A 55 2.77 -6.18 -10.02
CA VAL A 55 3.95 -5.73 -10.79
C VAL A 55 4.80 -6.92 -11.23
N ALA A 56 5.02 -7.90 -10.34
CA ALA A 56 5.74 -9.12 -10.70
C ALA A 56 5.02 -9.96 -11.76
N ALA A 57 3.68 -10.03 -11.71
CA ALA A 57 2.89 -10.67 -12.76
C ALA A 57 3.01 -9.93 -14.10
N ALA A 58 2.84 -8.61 -14.09
CA ALA A 58 3.00 -7.78 -15.28
C ALA A 58 4.41 -7.89 -15.90
N SER A 59 5.45 -8.05 -15.09
CA SER A 59 6.81 -8.29 -15.57
C SER A 59 6.97 -9.64 -16.29
N ARG A 60 6.24 -10.68 -15.89
CA ARG A 60 6.26 -12.00 -16.56
C ARG A 60 5.54 -11.98 -17.89
N ASP A 61 4.46 -11.20 -17.97
CA ASP A 61 3.62 -11.07 -19.18
C ASP A 61 4.14 -9.99 -20.14
N ALA A 62 5.29 -9.37 -19.84
CA ALA A 62 5.83 -8.26 -20.61
C ALA A 62 6.27 -8.70 -22.03
N PRO A 63 5.95 -7.91 -23.08
CA PRO A 63 6.36 -8.23 -24.45
C PRO A 63 7.90 -8.20 -24.60
N PRO A 64 8.51 -9.20 -25.25
CA PRO A 64 9.98 -9.40 -25.25
C PRO A 64 10.77 -8.40 -26.12
N SER A 65 10.12 -7.53 -26.89
CA SER A 65 10.83 -6.65 -27.84
C SER A 65 10.11 -5.32 -28.07
N GLN A 66 10.14 -4.45 -27.06
CA GLN A 66 9.69 -3.06 -27.21
C GLN A 66 10.88 -2.11 -27.32
N ARG A 67 10.71 -1.02 -28.09
CA ARG A 67 11.72 0.03 -28.25
C ARG A 67 12.07 0.70 -26.92
N VAL A 68 11.12 0.72 -25.98
CA VAL A 68 11.31 1.20 -24.61
C VAL A 68 10.74 0.13 -23.69
N ASN A 69 11.54 -0.36 -22.75
CA ASN A 69 11.13 -1.36 -21.77
C ASN A 69 10.86 -0.70 -20.41
N PHE A 70 9.74 -1.04 -19.79
CA PHE A 70 9.45 -0.63 -18.42
C PHE A 70 10.40 -1.33 -17.44
N ARG A 71 10.94 -0.59 -16.48
CA ARG A 71 11.93 -1.09 -15.52
C ARG A 71 11.22 -1.70 -14.29
N TYR A 72 10.62 -2.87 -14.46
CA TYR A 72 9.87 -3.55 -13.39
C TYR A 72 10.68 -3.73 -12.10
N GLU A 73 11.94 -4.14 -12.22
CA GLU A 73 12.85 -4.30 -11.07
C GLU A 73 13.01 -3.02 -10.24
N TRP A 74 13.03 -1.85 -10.89
CA TRP A 74 13.15 -0.57 -10.17
C TRP A 74 11.89 -0.29 -9.35
N LEU A 75 10.72 -0.47 -9.96
CA LEU A 75 9.46 -0.31 -9.25
C LEU A 75 9.32 -1.31 -8.08
N ILE A 76 9.73 -2.57 -8.29
CA ILE A 76 9.71 -3.59 -7.22
C ILE A 76 10.60 -3.16 -6.05
N ASN A 77 11.81 -2.66 -6.33
CA ASN A 77 12.71 -2.15 -5.29
C ASN A 77 12.12 -0.94 -4.55
N ASP A 78 11.50 -0.01 -5.27
CA ASP A 78 10.90 1.18 -4.65
C ASP A 78 9.73 0.80 -3.72
N LEU A 79 8.87 -0.14 -4.15
CA LEU A 79 7.80 -0.68 -3.31
C LEU A 79 8.35 -1.37 -2.05
N ASP A 80 9.45 -2.11 -2.18
CA ASP A 80 10.13 -2.77 -1.07
C ASP A 80 10.73 -1.77 -0.07
N VAL A 81 11.33 -0.67 -0.56
CA VAL A 81 11.80 0.45 0.29
C VAL A 81 10.64 1.07 1.07
N MET A 82 9.50 1.35 0.41
CA MET A 82 8.32 1.91 1.08
C MET A 82 7.78 0.98 2.17
N ARG A 83 7.63 -0.31 1.86
CA ARG A 83 7.16 -1.32 2.82
C ARG A 83 8.08 -1.44 4.02
N ARG A 84 9.40 -1.46 3.81
CA ARG A 84 10.38 -1.44 4.90
C ARG A 84 10.26 -0.21 5.78
N GLY A 85 10.09 0.97 5.18
CA GLY A 85 9.90 2.22 5.93
C GLY A 85 8.67 2.17 6.84
N ILE A 86 7.55 1.67 6.32
CA ILE A 86 6.30 1.49 7.09
C ILE A 86 6.51 0.46 8.21
N GLN A 87 7.07 -0.71 7.89
CA GLN A 87 7.33 -1.76 8.88
C GLN A 87 8.27 -1.29 9.99
N GLN A 88 9.32 -0.55 9.64
CA GLN A 88 10.23 0.04 10.62
C GLN A 88 9.49 1.00 11.56
N HIS A 89 8.58 1.82 11.03
CA HIS A 89 7.78 2.73 11.84
C HIS A 89 6.79 1.98 12.76
N LEU A 90 6.06 0.99 12.24
CA LEU A 90 5.09 0.21 13.01
C LEU A 90 5.75 -0.57 14.16
N ASN A 91 6.94 -1.11 13.92
CA ASN A 91 7.72 -1.88 14.88
C ASN A 91 8.60 -1.02 15.81
N ALA A 92 8.58 0.31 15.66
CA ALA A 92 9.33 1.19 16.53
C ALA A 92 8.83 1.07 17.99
N PRO A 93 9.75 1.06 18.98
CA PRO A 93 9.39 0.90 20.38
C PRO A 93 8.43 2.01 20.83
N MET A 94 7.31 1.60 21.42
CA MET A 94 6.34 2.53 21.99
C MET A 94 6.83 3.03 23.35
N GLN A 95 6.76 4.34 23.58
CA GLN A 95 6.95 4.89 24.92
C GLN A 95 5.77 4.46 25.80
N PRO A 96 6.00 4.01 27.05
CA PRO A 96 4.90 3.69 27.96
C PRO A 96 4.06 4.94 28.19
N ARG A 97 2.74 4.85 28.05
CA ARG A 97 1.85 5.92 28.49
C ARG A 97 2.01 6.09 30.01
N PRO A 98 2.19 7.33 30.51
CA PRO A 98 2.15 7.58 31.94
C PRO A 98 0.84 7.05 32.52
N VAL A 99 0.92 6.10 33.44
CA VAL A 99 -0.23 5.63 34.20
C VAL A 99 -0.46 6.60 35.35
N GLU A 100 -1.67 7.14 35.48
CA GLU A 100 -2.02 7.96 36.63
C GLU A 100 -1.92 7.07 37.90
N PRO A 101 -1.25 7.51 38.96
CA PRO A 101 -1.13 6.72 40.17
C PRO A 101 -2.52 6.40 40.72
N LEU A 102 -2.71 5.13 41.11
CA LEU A 102 -3.91 4.66 41.82
C LEU A 102 -4.20 5.61 43.00
N ARG A 103 -5.37 6.25 43.00
CA ARG A 103 -5.83 7.08 44.11
C ARG A 103 -6.42 6.16 45.19
N GLY A 104 -5.89 6.25 46.42
CA GLY A 104 -6.40 5.52 47.58
C GLY A 104 -5.30 4.90 48.45
N ASP A 105 -5.71 4.33 49.60
CA ASP A 105 -4.82 3.73 50.62
C ASP A 105 -4.12 2.43 50.19
N TYR A 106 -4.17 2.08 48.91
CA TYR A 106 -3.53 0.90 48.30
C TYR A 106 -1.99 0.91 48.34
N ARG A 107 -1.38 1.86 49.04
CA ARG A 107 0.07 2.04 49.19
C ARG A 107 0.57 1.85 50.63
N GLN A 108 -0.30 1.49 51.59
CA GLN A 108 0.12 1.14 52.95
C GLN A 108 0.46 -0.34 53.08
#